data_AF-A0A259PLF9-F1
#
_entry.id   AF-A0A259PLF9-F1
#
_cell.length_a   1.000
_cell.length_b   1.000
_cell.length_c   1.000
_cell.angle_alpha   90.00
_cell.angle_beta   90.00
_cell.angle_gamma   90.00
#
_symmetry.space_group_name_H-M   'P 1'
#
loop_
_entity.id
_entity.type
_entity.pdbx_description
1 polymer ?
#
loop_
_entity_poly.entity_id
_entity_poly.type
_entity_poly.pdbx_seq_one_letter_code
_entity_poly.pdbx_strand_id
1 'polypeptide(L)'
;MIKVDCAVCGAPLDPFDLKPHKCLSKERLMKPHRHAELIKAWADGAEIQERALIDGSWSTWRDTRIPTWNGTALHYDYRIKPKQKPDVVEEVYVMKRLNGEVCICQGFHEIPNVRFIWDGETDKLKSIEIIK
;
A
#
# COMPACT_ATOMS: atom_id res chain seq x y z
N MET A 1 -27.92 38.52 39.25
CA MET A 1 -27.55 38.12 37.87
C MET A 1 -26.59 36.94 38.00
N ILE A 2 -27.03 35.72 37.70
CA ILE A 2 -26.19 34.52 37.85
C ILE A 2 -25.19 34.54 36.69
N LYS A 3 -23.91 34.69 36.99
CA LYS A 3 -22.83 34.51 36.00
C LYS A 3 -22.54 33.02 35.91
N VAL A 4 -22.63 32.48 34.71
CA VAL A 4 -22.24 31.10 34.43
C VAL A 4 -20.94 31.18 33.67
N ASP A 5 -19.86 30.65 34.20
CA ASP A 5 -18.57 30.63 33.51
C ASP A 5 -18.35 29.26 32.85
N CYS A 6 -17.73 29.25 31.68
CA CYS A 6 -17.38 28.02 30.98
C CYS A 6 -16.36 27.21 31.79
N ALA A 7 -16.72 26.00 32.21
CA ALA A 7 -15.83 25.12 32.98
C ALA A 7 -14.52 24.73 32.26
N VAL A 8 -14.40 24.97 30.94
CA VAL A 8 -13.24 24.61 30.13
C VAL A 8 -12.28 25.77 29.90
N CYS A 9 -12.78 27.01 29.77
CA CYS A 9 -11.94 28.17 29.47
C CYS A 9 -12.14 29.38 30.40
N GLY A 10 -13.07 29.30 31.35
CA GLY A 10 -13.39 30.39 32.28
C GLY A 10 -14.06 31.61 31.64
N ALA A 11 -14.44 31.53 30.36
CA ALA A 11 -15.15 32.62 29.69
C ALA A 11 -16.57 32.77 30.24
N PRO A 12 -17.06 34.01 30.45
CA PRO A 12 -18.43 34.25 30.89
C PRO A 12 -19.41 33.82 29.80
N LEU A 13 -20.33 32.93 30.15
CA LEU A 13 -21.43 32.47 29.30
C LEU A 13 -22.68 33.29 29.62
N ASP A 14 -23.32 33.81 28.58
CA ASP A 14 -24.67 34.36 28.70
C ASP A 14 -25.67 33.20 28.76
N PRO A 15 -26.47 33.07 29.82
CA PRO A 15 -27.47 32.00 29.95
C PRO A 15 -28.55 32.02 28.85
N PHE A 16 -28.73 33.12 28.13
CA PHE A 16 -29.75 33.31 27.10
C PHE A 16 -29.21 33.23 25.67
N ASP A 17 -27.88 33.12 25.48
CA ASP A 17 -27.30 32.91 24.16
C ASP A 17 -27.35 31.42 23.80
N LEU A 18 -28.35 31.05 23.00
CA LEU A 18 -28.55 29.68 22.48
C LEU A 18 -27.51 29.29 21.41
N LYS A 19 -26.57 30.16 21.05
CA LYS A 19 -25.52 29.83 20.10
C LYS A 19 -24.47 28.93 20.77
N PRO A 20 -23.95 27.93 20.05
CA PRO A 20 -22.84 27.13 20.57
C PRO A 20 -21.65 28.04 20.84
N HIS A 21 -21.33 28.25 22.12
CA HIS A 21 -20.13 28.96 22.53
C HIS A 21 -18.91 28.23 21.97
N LYS A 22 -18.15 28.92 21.10
CA LYS A 22 -16.91 28.39 20.53
C LYS A 22 -15.83 28.42 21.61
N CYS A 23 -15.90 27.46 22.52
CA CYS A 23 -14.87 27.25 23.50
C CYS A 23 -13.59 26.92 22.73
N LEU A 24 -12.60 27.80 22.82
CA LEU A 24 -11.24 27.55 22.37
C LEU A 24 -10.60 26.53 23.33
N SER A 25 -11.23 25.36 23.50
CA SER A 25 -10.56 24.19 24.03
C SER A 25 -9.53 23.84 22.99
N LYS A 26 -8.32 24.39 23.19
CA LYS A 26 -7.04 23.91 22.69
C LYS A 26 -7.19 23.10 21.42
N GLU A 27 -6.84 23.70 20.29
CA GLU A 27 -6.21 22.99 19.18
C GLU A 27 -5.44 21.79 19.74
N ARG A 28 -6.07 20.61 19.74
CA ARG A 28 -5.36 19.39 20.06
C ARG A 28 -4.28 19.40 19.00
N LEU A 29 -3.04 19.42 19.44
CA LEU A 29 -1.90 19.03 18.61
C LEU A 29 -2.20 17.61 18.12
N MET A 30 -3.02 17.52 17.08
CA MET A 30 -3.44 16.32 16.36
C MET A 30 -2.22 15.95 15.53
N LYS A 31 -1.13 15.59 16.22
CA LYS A 31 -0.03 14.93 15.56
C LYS A 31 -0.66 13.70 14.93
N PRO A 32 -0.61 13.56 13.59
CA PRO A 32 -1.20 12.42 12.93
C PRO A 32 -0.66 11.17 13.60
N HIS A 33 -1.56 10.21 13.85
CA HIS A 33 -1.14 8.89 14.32
C HIS A 33 -0.04 8.38 13.38
N ARG A 34 0.95 7.64 13.89
CA ARG A 34 2.05 7.10 13.07
C ARG A 34 1.57 6.28 11.87
N HIS A 35 0.36 5.72 11.94
CA HIS A 35 -0.29 4.99 10.86
C HIS A 35 -1.34 5.80 10.09
N ALA A 36 -1.44 7.12 10.28
CA ALA A 36 -2.50 7.92 9.66
C ALA A 36 -2.51 7.77 8.13
N GLU A 37 -1.34 7.76 7.50
CA GLU A 37 -1.21 7.54 6.05
C GLU A 37 -1.62 6.13 5.63
N LEU A 38 -1.23 5.11 6.41
CA LEU A 38 -1.61 3.71 6.15
C LEU A 38 -3.11 3.47 6.33
N ILE A 39 -3.71 4.06 7.36
CA ILE A 39 -5.15 4.00 7.63
C ILE A 39 -5.91 4.65 6.48
N LYS A 40 -5.42 5.81 6.00
CA LYS A 40 -6.01 6.49 4.84
C LYS A 40 -5.92 5.61 3.59
N ALA A 41 -4.74 5.09 3.28
CA ALA A 41 -4.56 4.22 2.12
C ALA A 41 -5.44 2.96 2.20
N TRP A 42 -5.57 2.36 3.38
CA TRP A 42 -6.46 1.21 3.61
C TRP A 42 -7.94 1.58 3.41
N ALA A 43 -8.37 2.75 3.89
CA ALA A 43 -9.73 3.25 3.66
C ALA A 43 -10.01 3.54 2.17
N ASP A 44 -8.99 3.95 1.42
CA ASP A 44 -9.05 4.11 -0.04
C ASP A 44 -8.98 2.77 -0.80
N GLY A 45 -8.87 1.64 -0.10
CA GLY A 45 -8.90 0.28 -0.68
C GLY A 45 -7.54 -0.39 -0.86
N ALA A 46 -6.45 0.16 -0.31
CA ALA A 46 -5.14 -0.48 -0.37
C ALA A 46 -5.08 -1.75 0.52
N GLU A 47 -4.42 -2.79 0.03
CA GLU A 47 -4.11 -3.97 0.83
C GLU A 47 -2.97 -3.67 1.81
N ILE A 48 -3.14 -4.07 3.07
CA ILE A 48 -2.15 -3.89 4.14
C ILE A 48 -1.55 -5.23 4.50
N GLN A 49 -0.24 -5.22 4.79
CA GLN A 49 0.45 -6.31 5.45
C GLN A 49 0.86 -5.90 6.86
N GLU A 50 0.80 -6.85 7.78
CA GLU A 50 1.29 -6.70 9.15
C GLU A 50 2.36 -7.74 9.47
N ARG A 51 3.22 -7.41 10.43
CA ARG A 51 4.13 -8.37 11.06
C ARG A 51 4.23 -8.09 12.54
N ALA A 52 4.48 -9.13 13.32
CA ALA A 52 4.63 -9.05 14.76
C ALA A 52 6.09 -9.28 15.16
N LEU A 53 6.52 -8.64 16.24
CA LEU A 53 7.78 -8.96 16.91
C LEU A 53 7.53 -10.12 17.88
N ILE A 54 8.06 -11.29 17.57
CA ILE A 54 7.92 -12.53 18.37
C ILE A 54 9.31 -12.94 18.81
N ASP A 55 9.53 -13.09 20.11
CA ASP A 55 10.82 -13.50 20.70
C ASP A 55 12.01 -12.66 20.21
N GLY A 56 11.80 -11.34 20.06
CA GLY A 56 12.82 -10.39 19.61
C GLY A 56 13.09 -10.41 18.08
N SER A 57 12.36 -11.23 17.32
CA SER A 57 12.51 -11.33 15.87
C SER A 57 11.20 -10.98 15.15
N TRP A 58 11.32 -10.27 14.02
CA TRP A 58 10.17 -9.93 13.20
C TRP A 58 9.64 -11.15 12.46
N SER A 59 8.34 -11.40 12.56
CA SER A 59 7.68 -12.43 11.75
C SER A 59 7.68 -12.04 10.27
N THR A 60 7.38 -13.02 9.42
CA THR A 60 7.05 -12.76 8.02
C THR A 60 5.85 -11.81 7.92
N TRP A 61 5.84 -11.03 6.84
CA TRP A 61 4.69 -10.19 6.48
C TRP A 61 3.50 -11.06 6.13
N ARG A 62 2.33 -10.71 6.65
CA ARG A 62 1.07 -11.40 6.36
C ARG A 62 0.03 -10.39 5.92
N ASP A 63 -0.78 -10.77 4.95
CA ASP A 63 -1.91 -9.96 4.50
C ASP A 63 -2.95 -9.85 5.61
N THR A 64 -3.40 -8.63 5.92
CA THR A 64 -4.45 -8.39 6.91
C THR A 64 -5.57 -7.54 6.32
N ARG A 65 -6.80 -8.02 6.46
CA ARG A 65 -8.00 -7.29 6.01
C ARG A 65 -8.56 -6.38 7.10
N ILE A 66 -8.22 -6.66 8.36
CA ILE A 66 -8.75 -5.95 9.53
C ILE A 66 -7.56 -5.57 10.42
N PRO A 67 -6.71 -4.62 9.99
CA PRO A 67 -5.58 -4.16 10.79
C PRO A 67 -6.09 -3.54 12.09
N THR A 68 -5.56 -4.02 13.22
CA THR A 68 -5.92 -3.52 14.56
C THR A 68 -5.29 -2.16 14.88
N TRP A 69 -4.35 -1.71 14.04
CA TRP A 69 -3.61 -0.45 14.17
C TRP A 69 -3.02 -0.24 15.56
N ASN A 70 -2.47 -1.29 16.16
CA ASN A 70 -2.01 -1.25 17.54
C ASN A 70 -1.07 -0.05 17.77
N GLY A 71 -1.45 0.82 18.70
CA GLY A 71 -0.72 2.07 19.00
C GLY A 71 0.69 1.82 19.54
N THR A 72 0.97 0.62 20.07
CA THR A 72 2.30 0.27 20.61
C THR A 72 3.25 -0.13 19.48
N ALA A 73 4.18 0.76 19.16
CA ALA A 73 5.19 0.57 18.12
C ALA A 73 6.20 -0.56 18.37
N LEU A 74 6.15 -1.16 19.55
CA LEU A 74 7.14 -2.13 19.98
C LEU A 74 6.85 -3.56 19.48
N HIS A 75 5.64 -3.85 19.03
CA HIS A 75 5.24 -5.23 18.74
C HIS A 75 4.61 -5.45 17.36
N TYR A 76 4.19 -4.39 16.67
CA TYR A 76 3.54 -4.48 15.36
C TYR A 76 4.05 -3.42 14.40
N ASP A 77 4.26 -3.87 13.17
CA ASP A 77 4.65 -3.05 12.04
C ASP A 77 3.69 -3.30 10.87
N TYR A 78 3.42 -2.25 10.10
CA TYR A 78 2.41 -2.24 9.06
C TYR A 78 2.97 -1.60 7.80
N ARG A 79 2.62 -2.14 6.64
CA ARG A 79 2.94 -1.53 5.35
C ARG A 79 1.82 -1.76 4.35
N ILE A 80 1.76 -0.90 3.34
CA ILE A 80 0.98 -1.20 2.13
C ILE A 80 1.65 -2.38 1.43
N LYS A 81 0.87 -3.37 1.03
CA LYS A 81 1.35 -4.52 0.28
C LYS A 81 2.06 -4.00 -0.98
N PRO A 82 3.34 -4.34 -1.18
CA PRO A 82 4.04 -3.97 -2.40
C PRO A 82 3.25 -4.48 -3.61
N LYS A 83 3.02 -3.62 -4.60
CA LYS A 83 2.47 -4.07 -5.88
C LYS A 83 3.48 -5.04 -6.48
N GLN A 84 3.02 -6.25 -6.85
CA GLN A 84 3.86 -7.20 -7.55
C GLN A 84 4.43 -6.51 -8.80
N LYS A 85 5.71 -6.74 -9.08
CA LYS A 85 6.28 -6.25 -10.33
C LYS A 85 5.50 -6.88 -11.48
N PRO A 86 5.08 -6.10 -12.49
CA PRO A 86 4.39 -6.67 -13.63
C PRO A 86 5.28 -7.72 -14.30
N ASP A 87 4.67 -8.80 -14.77
CA ASP A 87 5.39 -9.80 -15.57
C ASP A 87 6.02 -9.13 -16.79
N VAL A 88 7.24 -9.54 -17.12
CA VAL A 88 7.97 -9.02 -18.27
C VAL A 88 7.60 -9.86 -19.49
N VAL A 89 7.10 -9.20 -20.53
CA VAL A 89 6.72 -9.85 -21.78
C VAL A 89 7.79 -9.55 -22.82
N GLU A 90 8.39 -10.61 -23.36
CA GLU A 90 9.38 -10.51 -24.43
C GLU A 90 8.89 -11.26 -25.67
N GLU A 91 8.74 -10.53 -26.77
CA GLU A 91 8.34 -11.09 -28.05
C GLU A 91 9.58 -11.31 -28.93
N VAL A 92 9.70 -12.53 -29.46
CA VAL A 92 10.85 -12.95 -30.26
C VAL A 92 10.41 -13.60 -31.55
N TYR A 93 11.32 -13.63 -32.51
CA TYR A 93 11.18 -14.44 -33.70
C TYR A 93 12.11 -15.65 -33.62
N VAL A 94 11.52 -16.85 -33.67
CA VAL A 94 12.20 -18.13 -33.69
C VAL A 94 12.15 -18.72 -35.09
N MET A 95 13.32 -18.94 -35.71
CA MET A 95 13.39 -19.51 -37.05
C MET A 95 14.46 -20.59 -37.15
N LYS A 96 14.24 -21.53 -38.07
CA LYS A 96 15.27 -22.51 -38.44
C LYS A 96 16.10 -21.96 -39.59
N ARG A 97 17.42 -21.92 -39.42
CA ARG A 97 18.39 -21.55 -40.46
C ARG A 97 18.58 -22.70 -41.45
N LEU A 98 19.15 -22.38 -42.61
CA LEU A 98 19.43 -23.37 -43.67
C LEU A 98 20.39 -24.48 -43.23
N ASN A 99 21.28 -24.19 -42.29
CA ASN A 99 22.19 -25.17 -41.68
C ASN A 99 21.53 -26.06 -40.60
N GLY A 100 20.23 -25.88 -40.34
CA GLY A 100 19.48 -26.66 -39.37
C GLY A 100 19.43 -26.09 -37.95
N GLU A 101 20.18 -25.02 -37.66
CA GLU A 101 20.20 -24.36 -36.35
C GLU A 101 18.95 -23.53 -36.11
N VAL A 102 18.58 -23.33 -34.84
CA VAL A 102 17.49 -22.44 -34.43
C VAL A 102 18.07 -21.08 -34.05
N CYS A 103 17.63 -19.99 -34.71
CA CYS A 103 17.85 -18.61 -34.25
C CYS A 103 16.68 -18.17 -33.40
N ILE A 104 16.99 -17.51 -32.28
CA ILE A 104 16.07 -16.61 -31.59
C ILE A 104 16.60 -15.21 -31.85
N CYS A 105 15.80 -14.37 -32.49
CA CYS A 105 16.22 -13.05 -32.89
C CYS A 105 15.21 -12.00 -32.35
N GLN A 106 15.71 -10.96 -31.68
CA GLN A 106 14.92 -9.83 -31.14
C GLN A 106 15.06 -8.61 -32.08
N GLY A 107 13.96 -7.92 -32.38
CA GLY A 107 13.97 -6.59 -33.02
C GLY A 107 14.25 -6.52 -34.53
N PHE A 108 14.62 -7.61 -35.21
CA PHE A 108 14.97 -7.60 -36.64
C PHE A 108 13.95 -8.25 -37.58
N HIS A 109 12.90 -8.88 -37.06
CA HIS A 109 11.87 -9.55 -37.85
C HIS A 109 10.51 -8.91 -37.58
N GLU A 110 9.73 -8.68 -38.65
CA GLU A 110 8.53 -7.83 -38.61
C GLU A 110 7.38 -8.43 -37.80
N ILE A 111 7.37 -9.74 -37.54
CA ILE A 111 6.31 -10.41 -36.79
C ILE A 111 6.92 -11.45 -35.85
N PRO A 112 6.85 -11.26 -34.52
CA PRO A 112 7.26 -12.29 -33.57
C PRO A 112 6.33 -13.50 -33.67
N ASN A 113 6.89 -14.70 -33.54
CA ASN A 113 6.11 -15.95 -33.55
C ASN A 113 6.09 -16.64 -32.18
N VAL A 114 6.81 -16.10 -31.18
CA VAL A 114 6.83 -16.60 -29.81
C VAL A 114 6.87 -15.43 -28.85
N ARG A 115 6.12 -15.55 -27.75
CA ARG A 115 6.12 -14.64 -26.61
C ARG A 115 6.56 -15.38 -25.36
N PHE A 116 7.58 -14.87 -24.69
CA PHE A 116 7.99 -15.32 -23.36
C PHE A 116 7.36 -14.42 -22.31
N ILE A 117 6.85 -15.04 -21.25
CA ILE A 117 6.33 -14.33 -20.07
C ILE A 117 7.23 -14.71 -18.90
N TRP A 118 7.93 -13.71 -18.37
CA TRP A 118 8.82 -13.83 -17.23
C TRP A 118 8.14 -13.28 -15.99
N ASP A 119 8.28 -13.98 -14.88
CA ASP A 119 7.84 -13.50 -13.57
C ASP A 119 8.65 -12.27 -13.17
N GLY A 120 7.98 -11.12 -13.03
CA GLY A 120 8.63 -9.85 -12.72
C GLY A 120 9.27 -9.78 -11.33
N GLU A 121 8.93 -10.69 -10.41
CA GLU A 121 9.53 -10.76 -9.07
C GLU A 121 10.74 -11.68 -9.01
N THR A 122 10.71 -12.80 -9.75
CA THR A 122 11.71 -13.86 -9.64
C THR A 122 12.66 -13.97 -10.83
N ASP A 123 12.41 -13.24 -11.92
CA ASP A 123 13.09 -13.34 -13.22
C ASP A 123 13.07 -14.77 -13.80
N LYS A 124 12.12 -15.61 -13.35
CA LYS A 124 11.95 -16.98 -13.85
C LYS A 124 10.95 -17.00 -15.00
N LEU A 125 11.19 -17.90 -15.96
CA LEU A 125 10.25 -18.13 -17.04
C LEU A 125 8.95 -18.70 -16.48
N LYS A 126 7.84 -18.00 -16.70
CA LYS A 126 6.50 -18.34 -16.21
C LYS A 126 5.71 -19.10 -17.27
N SER A 127 5.72 -18.61 -18.51
CA SER A 127 5.05 -19.27 -19.64
C SER A 127 5.63 -18.88 -20.99
N ILE A 128 5.32 -19.68 -22.01
CA ILE A 128 5.67 -19.45 -23.42
C ILE A 128 4.37 -19.54 -24.22
N GLU A 129 4.10 -18.54 -25.05
CA GLU A 129 2.97 -18.51 -25.98
C GLU A 129 3.47 -18.51 -27.43
N ILE A 130 2.85 -19.33 -28.29
CA ILE A 130 3.14 -19.35 -29.73
C ILE A 130 2.13 -18.42 -30.41
N ILE A 131 2.64 -17.41 -31.11
CA ILE A 131 1.84 -16.46 -31.89
C ILE A 131 1.66 -17.08 -33.28
N LYS A 132 0.41 -17.22 -33.72
CA LYS A 132 0.04 -17.78 -35.03
C LYS A 132 -0.34 -16.69 -36.01
#